data_AF-A0AAV6RGP6-F1
#
_entry.id   AF-A0AAV6RGP6-F1
#
_cell.length_a   1.000
_cell.length_b   1.000
_cell.length_c   1.000
_cell.angle_alpha   90.00
_cell.angle_beta   90.00
_cell.angle_gamma   90.00
#
_symmetry.space_group_name_H-M   'P 1'
#
loop_
_entity.id
_entity.type
_entity.pdbx_description
1 polymer ?
#
loop_
_entity_poly.entity_id
_entity_poly.type
_entity_poly.pdbx_seq_one_letter_code
_entity_poly.pdbx_strand_id
1 'polypeptide(L)'
;MVSLLEGLESVQQLLTQACPTQPEGGARSRWKYLKEQNRSVVEETENLLRSLQDRVQHIHNRRHTLTQVMQQLHNKRQHCEQLEASLLKAQNALQLCDRQLTKLRVESEAVLGQLISWQQVRDGLQVRVSAAQNVMQVELLSINQLELCVALRPRPSSVSSRELDPLKLSIIWSADDHFRLKVSDSMSGLVESCVCGRRWEVSAALLEVMQCYVGQTELLSEIQTLRSSFAIDWRPAQRLLVYLKSAVIVCHVEVEEGYPHSGQVHLLSVRRDGKPVDTSGLMAHKPLSLTSLLVTLCSSPLI
;
A
#
# COMPACT_ATOMS: atom_id res chain seq x y z
N MET A 1 48.33 61.40 73.77
CA MET A 1 49.41 62.40 73.87
C MET A 1 48.94 63.78 73.39
N VAL A 2 47.78 64.25 73.85
CA VAL A 2 47.25 65.62 73.56
C VAL A 2 46.42 66.17 74.74
N SER A 3 46.61 65.65 75.96
CA SER A 3 45.79 66.01 77.13
C SER A 3 46.62 66.36 78.38
N LEU A 4 47.90 66.71 78.19
CA LEU A 4 48.83 67.11 79.27
C LEU A 4 49.42 68.52 79.05
N LEU A 5 48.79 69.35 78.20
CA LEU A 5 49.32 70.66 77.79
C LEU A 5 48.41 71.86 78.11
N GLU A 6 47.39 71.70 78.95
CA GLU A 6 46.42 72.76 79.29
C GLU A 6 46.61 73.38 80.69
N GLY A 7 47.83 73.37 81.25
CA GLY A 7 48.05 73.87 82.59
C GLY A 7 49.42 74.51 82.82
N LEU A 8 49.79 75.51 82.02
CA LEU A 8 50.95 76.38 82.29
C LEU A 8 50.68 77.79 81.76
N GLU A 9 49.82 78.55 82.45
CA GLU A 9 49.75 80.00 82.32
C GLU A 9 50.34 80.67 83.57
N SER A 10 51.25 81.61 83.32
CA SER A 10 51.89 82.56 84.27
C SER A 10 53.21 82.14 84.95
N VAL A 11 54.27 82.74 84.41
CA VAL A 11 55.70 82.62 84.72
C VAL A 11 56.07 83.22 86.09
N GLN A 12 55.11 83.80 86.83
CA GLN A 12 55.38 84.52 88.09
C GLN A 12 55.20 83.66 89.36
N GLN A 13 54.75 82.40 89.24
CA GLN A 13 54.69 81.42 90.34
C GLN A 13 55.86 80.42 90.36
N LEU A 14 56.76 80.47 89.36
CA LEU A 14 57.91 79.56 89.22
C LEU A 14 59.19 80.05 89.93
N LEU A 15 59.20 81.24 90.54
CA LEU A 15 60.39 81.82 91.18
C LEU A 15 60.50 81.59 92.71
N THR A 16 59.55 80.89 93.32
CA THR A 16 59.51 80.69 94.80
C THR A 16 59.25 79.26 95.25
N GLN A 17 59.57 78.26 94.43
CA GLN A 17 59.49 76.87 94.87
C GLN A 17 60.83 76.15 94.71
N ALA A 18 61.33 75.65 95.84
CA ALA A 18 62.61 75.01 96.00
C ALA A 18 62.84 73.92 94.95
N CYS A 19 64.02 73.96 94.31
CA CYS A 19 64.54 72.86 93.50
C CYS A 19 64.42 71.54 94.27
N PRO A 20 63.66 70.54 93.77
CA PRO A 20 63.89 69.19 94.23
C PRO A 20 65.29 68.79 93.74
N THR A 21 66.12 68.43 94.71
CA THR A 21 67.44 67.84 94.55
C THR A 21 67.45 66.84 93.41
N GLN A 22 68.34 67.03 92.44
CA GLN A 22 68.70 65.95 91.53
C GLN A 22 69.33 64.83 92.35
N PRO A 23 68.82 63.59 92.32
CA PRO A 23 69.69 62.44 92.43
C PRO A 23 70.34 62.23 91.06
N GLU A 24 71.65 62.11 91.09
CA GLU A 24 72.54 61.79 89.97
C GLU A 24 71.95 60.66 89.11
N GLY A 25 71.58 60.95 87.86
CA GLY A 25 71.27 59.93 86.82
C GLY A 25 69.80 59.65 86.42
N GLY A 26 68.78 60.39 86.90
CA GLY A 26 67.35 59.98 86.79
C GLY A 26 66.54 60.34 85.53
N ALA A 27 66.84 61.41 84.80
CA ALA A 27 66.00 61.82 83.64
C ALA A 27 66.22 60.96 82.39
N ARG A 28 67.47 60.53 82.18
CA ARG A 28 67.88 59.71 81.04
C ARG A 28 67.35 58.27 81.14
N SER A 29 67.29 57.71 82.35
CA SER A 29 66.72 56.39 82.60
C SER A 29 65.19 56.38 82.43
N ARG A 30 64.48 57.41 82.91
CA ARG A 30 63.03 57.59 82.65
C ARG A 30 62.70 57.76 81.16
N TRP A 31 63.44 58.58 80.42
CA TRP A 31 63.23 58.72 78.98
C TRP A 31 63.56 57.43 78.21
N LYS A 32 64.60 56.68 78.61
CA LYS A 32 64.88 55.35 78.06
C LYS A 32 63.74 54.37 78.31
N TYR A 33 63.21 54.33 79.53
CA TYR A 33 62.06 53.48 79.87
C TYR A 33 60.81 53.84 79.05
N LEU A 34 60.46 55.12 78.95
CA LEU A 34 59.34 55.58 78.13
C LEU A 34 59.55 55.33 76.63
N LYS A 35 60.79 55.43 76.14
CA LYS A 35 61.12 55.12 74.76
C LYS A 35 60.97 53.63 74.46
N GLU A 36 61.37 52.77 75.39
CA GLU A 36 61.21 51.32 75.29
C GLU A 36 59.74 50.91 75.40
N GLN A 37 58.99 51.51 76.34
CA GLN A 37 57.56 51.30 76.50
C GLN A 37 56.78 51.76 75.26
N ASN A 38 57.12 52.92 74.69
CA ASN A 38 56.48 53.42 73.47
C ASN A 38 56.83 52.53 72.27
N ARG A 39 58.08 52.04 72.16
CA ARG A 39 58.46 51.04 71.15
C ARG A 39 57.63 49.75 71.29
N SER A 40 57.50 49.24 72.51
CA SER A 40 56.69 48.04 72.81
C SER A 40 55.21 48.24 72.47
N VAL A 41 54.61 49.38 72.84
CA VAL A 41 53.21 49.70 72.50
C VAL A 41 53.03 49.85 70.99
N VAL A 42 53.98 50.48 70.29
CA VAL A 42 53.95 50.58 68.83
C VAL A 42 54.02 49.20 68.19
N GLU A 43 54.95 48.34 68.63
CA GLU A 43 55.04 46.94 68.16
C GLU A 43 53.76 46.14 68.42
N GLU A 44 53.14 46.28 69.59
CA GLU A 44 51.85 45.65 69.92
C GLU A 44 50.72 46.15 69.01
N THR A 45 50.62 47.47 68.77
CA THR A 45 49.60 48.05 67.89
C THR A 45 49.80 47.66 66.43
N GLU A 46 51.05 47.57 65.95
CA GLU A 46 51.36 47.09 64.62
C GLU A 46 51.00 45.62 64.44
N ASN A 47 51.30 44.78 65.44
CA ASN A 47 50.91 43.36 65.42
C ASN A 47 49.39 43.21 65.41
N LEU A 48 48.66 44.03 66.17
CA LEU A 48 47.20 44.05 66.18
C LEU A 48 46.64 44.51 64.82
N LEU A 49 47.23 45.54 64.20
CA LEU A 49 46.83 46.02 62.87
C LEU A 49 47.06 44.96 61.79
N ARG A 50 48.20 44.26 61.81
CA ARG A 50 48.47 43.13 60.89
C ARG A 50 47.45 42.02 61.09
N SER A 51 47.15 41.64 62.34
CA SER A 51 46.12 40.64 62.65
C SER A 51 44.73 41.05 62.16
N LEU A 52 44.35 42.32 62.30
CA LEU A 52 43.08 42.85 61.80
C LEU A 52 43.04 42.85 60.27
N GLN A 53 44.13 43.24 59.59
CA GLN A 53 44.24 43.16 58.13
C GLN A 53 44.08 41.73 57.62
N ASP A 54 44.74 40.75 58.25
CA ASP A 54 44.59 39.34 57.91
C ASP A 54 43.15 38.85 58.10
N ARG A 55 42.49 39.28 59.19
CA ARG A 55 41.05 38.98 59.42
C ARG A 55 40.15 39.57 58.35
N VAL A 56 40.38 40.80 57.95
CA VAL A 56 39.62 41.46 56.87
C VAL A 56 39.82 40.73 55.55
N GLN A 57 41.06 40.34 55.23
CA GLN A 57 41.36 39.57 54.01
C GLN A 57 40.66 38.19 54.04
N HIS A 58 40.67 37.51 55.18
CA HIS A 58 39.94 36.26 55.37
C HIS A 58 38.43 36.42 55.17
N ILE A 59 37.84 37.48 55.71
CA ILE A 59 36.42 37.80 55.52
C ILE A 59 36.14 38.05 54.04
N HIS A 60 37.01 38.78 53.34
CA HIS A 60 36.85 39.06 51.92
C HIS A 60 36.91 37.77 51.08
N ASN A 61 37.88 36.90 51.33
CA ASN A 61 38.02 35.61 50.66
C ASN A 61 36.79 34.72 50.90
N ARG A 62 36.33 34.61 52.16
CA ARG A 62 35.10 33.86 52.49
C ARG A 62 33.87 34.42 51.78
N ARG A 63 33.73 35.75 51.73
CA ARG A 63 32.63 36.40 51.00
C ARG A 63 32.67 36.06 49.52
N HIS A 64 33.85 36.10 48.89
CA HIS A 64 34.00 35.76 47.49
C HIS A 64 33.60 34.31 47.22
N THR A 65 34.08 33.35 48.02
CA THR A 65 33.71 31.94 47.90
C THR A 65 32.19 31.73 48.09
N LEU A 66 31.58 32.40 49.07
CA LEU A 66 30.12 32.34 49.28
C LEU A 66 29.36 32.87 48.07
N THR A 67 29.78 33.98 47.47
CA THR A 67 29.15 34.51 46.25
C THR A 67 29.25 33.53 45.09
N GLN A 68 30.41 32.88 44.90
CA GLN A 68 30.58 31.86 43.86
C GLN A 68 29.65 30.66 44.08
N VAL A 69 29.55 30.15 45.31
CA VAL A 69 28.68 29.02 45.64
C VAL A 69 27.20 29.40 45.47
N MET A 70 26.79 30.60 45.88
CA MET A 70 25.43 31.09 45.65
C MET A 70 25.09 31.16 44.17
N GLN A 71 26.02 31.64 43.33
CA GLN A 71 25.81 31.67 41.88
C GLN A 71 25.67 30.26 41.30
N GLN A 72 26.51 29.31 41.73
CA GLN A 72 26.43 27.92 41.29
C GLN A 72 25.10 27.26 41.70
N LEU A 73 24.63 27.50 42.93
CA LEU A 73 23.34 27.01 43.41
C LEU A 73 22.19 27.61 42.59
N HIS A 74 22.25 28.90 42.28
CA HIS A 74 21.24 29.55 41.46
C HIS A 74 21.18 28.94 40.05
N ASN A 75 22.33 28.75 39.40
CA ASN A 75 22.41 28.12 38.10
C ASN A 75 21.88 26.68 38.12
N LYS A 76 22.21 25.89 39.16
CA LYS A 76 21.68 24.52 39.31
C LYS A 76 20.17 24.51 39.49
N ARG A 77 19.62 25.43 40.29
CA ARG A 77 18.17 25.56 40.47
C ARG A 77 17.47 25.85 39.15
N GLN A 78 17.96 26.83 38.38
CA GLN A 78 17.39 27.15 37.05
C GLN A 78 17.45 25.95 36.11
N HIS A 79 18.54 25.17 36.15
CA HIS A 79 18.67 23.98 35.33
C HIS A 79 17.67 22.88 35.72
N CYS A 80 17.42 22.69 37.03
CA CYS A 80 16.37 21.78 37.50
C CYS A 80 14.98 22.20 37.01
N GLU A 81 14.64 23.48 37.09
CA GLU A 81 13.35 24.01 36.60
C GLU A 81 13.19 23.80 35.08
N GLN A 82 14.25 23.97 34.30
CA GLN A 82 14.26 23.66 32.86
C GLN A 82 14.07 22.17 32.56
N LEU A 83 14.75 21.30 33.32
CA LEU A 83 14.61 19.85 33.18
C LEU A 83 13.19 19.39 33.50
N GLU A 84 12.59 19.89 34.57
CA GLU A 84 11.19 19.61 34.93
C GLU A 84 10.23 20.04 33.82
N ALA A 85 10.40 21.23 33.27
CA ALA A 85 9.60 21.70 32.14
C ALA A 85 9.77 20.82 30.89
N SER A 86 10.99 20.37 30.60
CA SER A 86 11.27 19.48 29.47
C SER A 86 10.65 18.09 29.66
N LEU A 87 10.70 17.57 30.89
CA LEU A 87 10.13 16.28 31.25
C LEU A 87 8.61 16.29 31.13
N LEU A 88 7.95 17.37 31.59
CA LEU A 88 6.52 17.56 31.41
C LEU A 88 6.13 17.58 29.92
N LYS A 89 6.89 18.28 29.08
CA LYS A 89 6.67 18.32 27.62
C LYS A 89 6.81 16.93 27.00
N ALA A 90 7.84 16.17 27.38
CA ALA A 90 8.05 14.81 26.89
C ALA A 90 6.92 13.86 27.32
N GLN A 91 6.45 13.96 28.57
CA GLN A 91 5.30 13.19 29.05
C GLN A 91 4.02 13.51 28.28
N ASN A 92 3.74 14.79 28.03
CA ASN A 92 2.58 15.21 27.24
C ASN A 92 2.66 14.70 25.79
N ALA A 93 3.85 14.73 25.18
CA ALA A 93 4.07 14.17 23.84
C ALA A 93 3.85 12.65 23.80
N LEU A 94 4.34 11.91 24.81
CA LEU A 94 4.10 10.48 24.94
C LEU A 94 2.61 10.15 25.06
N GLN A 95 1.87 10.89 25.90
CA GLN A 95 0.42 10.70 26.03
C GLN A 95 -0.33 10.96 24.72
N LEU A 96 0.12 11.95 23.93
CA LEU A 96 -0.46 12.22 22.61
C LEU A 96 -0.19 11.05 21.65
N CYS A 97 1.03 10.53 21.63
CA CYS A 97 1.39 9.36 20.82
C CYS A 97 0.58 8.13 21.21
N ASP A 98 0.39 7.86 22.50
CA ASP A 98 -0.44 6.73 22.98
C ASP A 98 -1.89 6.85 22.51
N ARG A 99 -2.46 8.06 22.53
CA ARG A 99 -3.80 8.33 21.98
C ARG A 99 -3.87 8.09 20.47
N GLN A 100 -2.84 8.46 19.72
CA GLN A 100 -2.78 8.21 18.28
C GLN A 100 -2.63 6.71 17.97
N LEU A 101 -1.78 5.99 18.72
CA LEU A 101 -1.60 4.55 18.56
C LEU A 101 -2.88 3.78 18.87
N THR A 102 -3.59 4.15 19.94
CA THR A 102 -4.87 3.53 20.27
C THR A 102 -5.92 3.78 19.18
N LYS A 103 -6.00 5.00 18.63
CA LYS A 103 -6.87 5.30 17.49
C LYS A 103 -6.55 4.44 16.26
N LEU A 104 -5.27 4.38 15.86
CA LEU A 104 -4.82 3.58 14.72
C LEU A 104 -5.07 2.08 14.92
N ARG A 105 -4.94 1.56 16.14
CA ARG A 105 -5.27 0.16 16.45
C ARG A 105 -6.75 -0.13 16.22
N VAL A 106 -7.65 0.74 16.70
CA VAL A 106 -9.10 0.58 16.50
C VAL A 106 -9.46 0.66 15.02
N GLU A 107 -8.88 1.59 14.25
CA GLU A 107 -9.09 1.69 12.80
C GLU A 107 -8.60 0.43 12.07
N SER A 108 -7.44 -0.10 12.46
CA SER A 108 -6.88 -1.34 11.90
C SER A 108 -7.77 -2.55 12.20
N GLU A 109 -8.23 -2.70 13.44
CA GLU A 109 -9.15 -3.78 13.85
C GLU A 109 -10.49 -3.70 13.09
N ALA A 110 -11.01 -2.49 12.87
CA ALA A 110 -12.23 -2.31 12.08
C ALA A 110 -12.05 -2.74 10.62
N VAL A 111 -10.95 -2.36 9.98
CA VAL A 111 -10.64 -2.78 8.60
C VAL A 111 -10.41 -4.29 8.51
N LEU A 112 -9.71 -4.89 9.48
CA LEU A 112 -9.54 -6.34 9.57
C LEU A 112 -10.90 -7.06 9.72
N GLY A 113 -11.80 -6.52 10.54
CA GLY A 113 -13.16 -7.04 10.68
C GLY A 113 -13.94 -7.02 9.37
N GLN A 114 -13.84 -5.93 8.60
CA GLN A 114 -14.44 -5.85 7.26
C GLN A 114 -13.80 -6.84 6.29
N LEU A 115 -12.48 -7.02 6.31
CA LEU A 115 -11.81 -7.97 5.44
C LEU A 115 -12.26 -9.41 5.71
N ILE A 116 -12.41 -9.78 6.99
CA ILE A 116 -12.91 -11.09 7.40
C ILE A 116 -14.34 -11.30 6.91
N SER A 117 -15.22 -10.30 7.03
CA SER A 117 -16.60 -10.43 6.54
C SER A 117 -16.67 -10.57 5.02
N TRP A 118 -15.87 -9.80 4.27
CA TRP A 118 -15.75 -9.96 2.81
C TRP A 118 -15.21 -11.33 2.42
N GLN A 119 -14.23 -11.84 3.16
CA GLN A 119 -13.70 -13.17 2.96
C GLN A 119 -14.76 -14.25 3.19
N GLN A 120 -15.56 -14.16 4.24
CA GLN A 120 -16.67 -15.09 4.49
C GLN A 120 -17.71 -15.07 3.35
N VAL A 121 -18.06 -13.88 2.86
CA VAL A 121 -18.98 -13.73 1.72
C VAL A 121 -18.39 -14.36 0.48
N ARG A 122 -17.12 -14.07 0.16
CA ARG A 122 -16.41 -14.67 -0.97
C ARG A 122 -16.37 -16.19 -0.87
N ASP A 123 -16.00 -16.73 0.28
CA ASP A 123 -15.87 -18.17 0.49
C ASP A 123 -17.26 -18.84 0.39
N GLY A 124 -18.31 -18.22 0.93
CA GLY A 124 -19.69 -18.68 0.77
C GLY A 124 -20.19 -18.64 -0.68
N LEU A 125 -19.84 -17.59 -1.43
CA LEU A 125 -20.12 -17.50 -2.86
C LEU A 125 -19.34 -18.55 -3.65
N GLN A 126 -18.07 -18.80 -3.32
CA GLN A 126 -17.24 -19.80 -3.97
C GLN A 126 -17.84 -21.20 -3.83
N VAL A 127 -18.31 -21.57 -2.63
CA VAL A 127 -18.99 -22.85 -2.40
C VAL A 127 -20.24 -22.97 -3.28
N ARG A 128 -21.05 -21.90 -3.38
CA ARG A 128 -22.25 -21.89 -4.23
C ARG A 128 -21.90 -21.97 -5.71
N VAL A 129 -20.85 -21.28 -6.16
CA VAL A 129 -20.36 -21.34 -7.54
C VAL A 129 -19.87 -22.75 -7.85
N SER A 130 -19.06 -23.37 -6.99
CA SER A 130 -18.60 -24.75 -7.20
C SER A 130 -19.77 -25.75 -7.23
N ALA A 131 -20.75 -25.61 -6.33
CA ALA A 131 -21.94 -26.45 -6.35
C ALA A 131 -22.76 -26.24 -7.64
N ALA A 132 -22.92 -24.99 -8.07
CA ALA A 132 -23.58 -24.65 -9.32
C ALA A 132 -22.81 -25.18 -10.54
N GLN A 133 -21.47 -25.14 -10.56
CA GLN A 133 -20.64 -25.71 -11.62
C GLN A 133 -20.73 -27.24 -11.71
N ASN A 134 -20.98 -27.93 -10.59
CA ASN A 134 -21.18 -29.38 -10.60
C ASN A 134 -22.55 -29.77 -11.17
N VAL A 135 -23.56 -28.90 -11.04
CA VAL A 135 -24.93 -29.12 -11.52
C VAL A 135 -25.14 -28.56 -12.92
N MET A 136 -24.58 -27.38 -13.17
CA MET A 136 -24.67 -26.65 -14.41
C MET A 136 -23.44 -26.88 -15.26
N GLN A 137 -23.66 -27.04 -16.54
CA GLN A 137 -22.65 -27.20 -17.59
C GLN A 137 -21.85 -25.92 -17.86
N VAL A 138 -21.71 -25.04 -16.88
CA VAL A 138 -21.16 -23.68 -17.02
C VAL A 138 -19.97 -23.54 -16.10
N GLU A 139 -18.78 -23.44 -16.67
CA GLU A 139 -17.55 -23.09 -15.96
C GLU A 139 -17.34 -21.58 -15.99
N LEU A 140 -17.00 -21.00 -14.85
CA LEU A 140 -16.67 -19.59 -14.75
C LEU A 140 -15.19 -19.41 -15.10
N LEU A 141 -14.87 -18.66 -16.15
CA LEU A 141 -13.48 -18.42 -16.58
C LEU A 141 -12.89 -17.17 -15.93
N SER A 142 -13.62 -16.06 -15.98
CA SER A 142 -13.19 -14.80 -15.36
C SER A 142 -14.37 -13.89 -15.04
N ILE A 143 -14.18 -13.04 -14.04
CA ILE A 143 -15.12 -11.99 -13.64
C ILE A 143 -14.37 -10.65 -13.61
N ASN A 144 -14.93 -9.66 -14.27
CA ASN A 144 -14.56 -8.26 -14.21
C ASN A 144 -15.82 -7.41 -13.98
N GLN A 145 -15.66 -6.13 -13.64
CA GLN A 145 -16.76 -5.18 -13.38
C GLN A 145 -17.71 -5.03 -14.57
N LEU A 146 -17.18 -5.11 -15.79
CA LEU A 146 -17.93 -4.91 -17.03
C LEU A 146 -18.05 -6.17 -17.88
N GLU A 147 -17.37 -7.25 -17.52
CA GLU A 147 -17.30 -8.45 -18.35
C GLU A 147 -17.31 -9.72 -17.49
N LEU A 148 -18.15 -10.67 -17.87
CA LEU A 148 -18.24 -12.00 -17.29
C LEU A 148 -17.94 -13.04 -18.37
N CYS A 149 -16.89 -13.82 -18.20
CA CYS A 149 -16.51 -14.87 -19.15
C CYS A 149 -16.87 -16.25 -18.59
N VAL A 150 -17.60 -17.02 -19.37
CA VAL A 150 -18.06 -18.37 -19.00
C VAL A 150 -17.78 -19.36 -20.13
N ALA A 151 -17.56 -20.62 -19.78
CA ALA A 151 -17.44 -21.73 -20.73
C ALA A 151 -18.60 -22.69 -20.52
N LEU A 152 -19.39 -22.93 -21.57
CA LEU A 152 -20.43 -23.95 -21.58
C LEU A 152 -19.84 -25.27 -22.08
N ARG A 153 -19.93 -26.32 -21.26
CA ARG A 153 -19.54 -27.69 -21.61
C ARG A 153 -20.77 -28.55 -21.82
N PRO A 154 -21.01 -29.11 -23.02
CA PRO A 154 -22.13 -30.02 -23.22
C PRO A 154 -21.98 -31.25 -22.33
N ARG A 155 -23.11 -31.76 -21.80
CA ARG A 155 -23.14 -32.98 -20.99
C ARG A 155 -22.63 -34.14 -21.84
N PRO A 156 -21.72 -34.99 -21.35
CA PRO A 156 -21.28 -36.16 -22.09
C PRO A 156 -22.39 -37.22 -22.13
N SER A 157 -23.42 -37.01 -22.95
CA SER A 157 -24.49 -37.97 -23.22
C SER A 157 -24.14 -38.92 -24.38
N SER A 158 -23.24 -38.51 -25.28
CA SER A 158 -22.75 -39.29 -26.43
C SER A 158 -21.22 -39.27 -26.53
N VAL A 159 -20.65 -40.16 -27.34
CA VAL A 159 -19.19 -40.19 -27.64
C VAL A 159 -18.76 -38.92 -28.38
N SER A 160 -19.57 -38.44 -29.34
CA SER A 160 -19.34 -37.19 -30.08
C SER A 160 -19.34 -35.94 -29.20
N SER A 161 -20.14 -35.92 -28.13
CA SER A 161 -20.17 -34.81 -27.17
C SER A 161 -18.90 -34.69 -26.32
N ARG A 162 -18.04 -35.71 -26.27
CA ARG A 162 -16.76 -35.65 -25.51
C ARG A 162 -15.64 -34.97 -26.27
N GLU A 163 -15.78 -34.85 -27.59
CA GLU A 163 -14.77 -34.27 -28.49
C GLU A 163 -15.05 -32.80 -28.80
N LEU A 164 -16.27 -32.32 -28.53
CA LEU A 164 -16.65 -30.94 -28.75
C LEU A 164 -16.01 -30.02 -27.71
N ASP A 165 -15.30 -29.01 -28.19
CA ASP A 165 -14.67 -28.02 -27.33
C ASP A 165 -15.72 -27.22 -26.51
N PRO A 166 -15.37 -26.67 -25.33
CA PRO A 166 -16.27 -25.83 -24.56
C PRO A 166 -16.60 -24.52 -25.30
N LEU A 167 -17.87 -24.14 -25.32
CA LEU A 167 -18.32 -22.86 -25.89
C LEU A 167 -18.01 -21.72 -24.92
N LYS A 168 -16.98 -20.93 -25.23
CA LYS A 168 -16.60 -19.77 -24.42
C LYS A 168 -17.42 -18.55 -24.83
N LEU A 169 -18.01 -17.91 -23.85
CA LEU A 169 -18.89 -16.75 -23.98
C LEU A 169 -18.35 -15.60 -23.14
N SER A 170 -18.47 -14.37 -23.64
CA SER A 170 -18.27 -13.15 -22.87
C SER A 170 -19.56 -12.34 -22.79
N ILE A 171 -19.96 -12.00 -21.57
CA ILE A 171 -21.12 -11.16 -21.27
C ILE A 171 -20.59 -9.80 -20.87
N ILE A 172 -20.81 -8.80 -21.71
CA ILE A 172 -20.36 -7.42 -21.50
C ILE A 172 -21.55 -6.61 -21.01
N TRP A 173 -21.39 -5.94 -19.87
CA TRP A 173 -22.40 -5.08 -19.26
C TRP A 173 -22.25 -3.63 -19.72
N SER A 174 -23.36 -3.00 -20.10
CA SER A 174 -23.45 -1.56 -20.34
C SER A 174 -23.89 -0.82 -19.06
N ALA A 175 -23.59 0.47 -18.99
CA ALA A 175 -24.09 1.36 -17.94
C ALA A 175 -25.63 1.46 -17.96
N ASP A 176 -26.25 1.29 -19.13
CA ASP A 176 -27.70 1.43 -19.34
C ASP A 176 -28.51 0.16 -18.99
N ASP A 177 -28.01 -0.70 -18.10
CA ASP A 177 -28.62 -1.98 -17.70
C ASP A 177 -28.85 -2.99 -18.85
N HIS A 178 -28.09 -2.85 -19.93
CA HIS A 178 -28.08 -3.78 -21.06
C HIS A 178 -26.87 -4.71 -20.99
N PHE A 179 -26.99 -5.90 -21.59
CA PHE A 179 -25.88 -6.80 -21.80
C PHE A 179 -25.67 -7.08 -23.28
N ARG A 180 -24.44 -7.45 -23.61
CA ARG A 180 -24.04 -8.00 -24.89
C ARG A 180 -23.31 -9.32 -24.65
N LEU A 181 -23.91 -10.41 -25.08
CA LEU A 181 -23.31 -11.75 -25.07
C LEU A 181 -22.59 -11.96 -26.40
N LYS A 182 -21.30 -12.31 -26.35
CA LYS A 182 -20.49 -12.66 -27.52
C LYS A 182 -19.92 -14.06 -27.36
N VAL A 183 -19.81 -14.77 -28.48
CA VAL A 183 -19.07 -16.02 -28.57
C VAL A 183 -17.60 -15.72 -28.85
N SER A 184 -16.67 -16.39 -28.16
CA SER A 184 -15.23 -16.15 -28.33
C SER A 184 -14.73 -16.49 -29.73
N ASP A 185 -13.67 -15.80 -30.17
CA ASP A 185 -13.21 -15.81 -31.56
C ASP A 185 -12.73 -17.19 -32.09
N SER A 186 -12.28 -18.08 -31.19
CA SER A 186 -11.94 -19.47 -31.58
C SER A 186 -13.14 -20.29 -32.07
N MET A 187 -14.36 -19.88 -31.69
CA MET A 187 -15.63 -20.47 -32.11
C MET A 187 -16.46 -19.52 -32.98
N SER A 188 -15.88 -18.39 -33.42
CA SER A 188 -16.48 -17.49 -34.41
C SER A 188 -16.86 -18.31 -35.65
N GLY A 189 -18.16 -18.32 -35.94
CA GLY A 189 -18.77 -19.07 -37.05
C GLY A 189 -19.54 -20.33 -36.64
N LEU A 190 -19.42 -20.86 -35.42
CA LEU A 190 -20.18 -22.05 -35.00
C LEU A 190 -21.58 -21.71 -34.45
N VAL A 191 -21.73 -20.55 -33.82
CA VAL A 191 -22.99 -20.06 -33.23
C VAL A 191 -23.16 -18.57 -33.59
N GLU A 192 -24.40 -18.09 -33.70
CA GLU A 192 -24.70 -16.68 -33.99
C GLU A 192 -23.99 -15.76 -32.99
N SER A 193 -23.34 -14.72 -33.52
CA SER A 193 -22.14 -14.14 -32.90
C SER A 193 -22.41 -13.13 -31.78
N CYS A 194 -23.65 -12.67 -31.61
CA CYS A 194 -23.96 -11.65 -30.61
C CYS A 194 -25.45 -11.63 -30.22
N VAL A 195 -25.75 -11.78 -28.93
CA VAL A 195 -27.10 -11.57 -28.37
C VAL A 195 -27.07 -10.34 -27.47
N CYS A 196 -28.06 -9.45 -27.59
CA CYS A 196 -28.19 -8.24 -26.78
C CYS A 196 -29.54 -8.24 -26.09
N GLY A 197 -29.60 -7.73 -24.86
CA GLY A 197 -30.85 -7.62 -24.09
C GLY A 197 -30.67 -6.85 -22.80
N ARG A 198 -31.66 -6.92 -21.91
CA ARG A 198 -31.62 -6.36 -20.55
C ARG A 198 -30.91 -7.30 -19.59
N ARG A 199 -30.29 -6.76 -18.53
CA ARG A 199 -29.50 -7.56 -17.57
C ARG A 199 -30.25 -8.77 -16.98
N TRP A 200 -31.56 -8.69 -16.78
CA TRP A 200 -32.35 -9.78 -16.23
C TRP A 200 -32.68 -10.89 -17.26
N GLU A 201 -32.53 -10.64 -18.56
CA GLU A 201 -32.77 -11.61 -19.64
C GLU A 201 -31.55 -12.52 -19.89
N VAL A 202 -30.41 -12.25 -19.24
CA VAL A 202 -29.14 -12.96 -19.47
C VAL A 202 -29.28 -14.46 -19.26
N SER A 203 -30.01 -14.88 -18.23
CA SER A 203 -30.23 -16.31 -17.96
C SER A 203 -30.98 -16.98 -19.10
N ALA A 204 -31.99 -16.32 -19.69
CA ALA A 204 -32.72 -16.85 -20.83
C ALA A 204 -31.84 -16.90 -22.08
N ALA A 205 -31.09 -15.83 -22.37
CA ALA A 205 -30.16 -15.80 -23.50
C ALA A 205 -29.06 -16.86 -23.39
N LEU A 206 -28.52 -17.11 -22.20
CA LEU A 206 -27.54 -18.18 -21.97
C LEU A 206 -28.15 -19.57 -22.18
N LEU A 207 -29.39 -19.79 -21.74
CA LEU A 207 -30.08 -21.07 -21.96
C LEU A 207 -30.37 -21.31 -23.45
N GLU A 208 -30.77 -20.27 -24.18
CA GLU A 208 -31.01 -20.35 -25.63
C GLU A 208 -29.73 -20.71 -26.38
N VAL A 209 -28.63 -19.99 -26.11
CA VAL A 209 -27.31 -20.29 -26.70
C VAL A 209 -26.86 -21.70 -26.34
N MET A 210 -27.06 -22.13 -25.09
CA MET A 210 -26.73 -23.48 -24.64
C MET A 210 -27.57 -24.54 -25.38
N GLN A 211 -28.86 -24.30 -25.55
CA GLN A 211 -29.78 -25.23 -26.23
C GLN A 211 -29.44 -25.33 -27.72
N CYS A 212 -29.13 -24.22 -28.38
CA CYS A 212 -28.65 -24.21 -29.76
C CYS A 212 -27.33 -24.98 -29.90
N TYR A 213 -26.38 -24.75 -29.00
CA TYR A 213 -25.08 -25.42 -29.01
C TYR A 213 -25.21 -26.94 -28.82
N VAL A 214 -26.00 -27.37 -27.83
CA VAL A 214 -26.25 -28.79 -27.54
C VAL A 214 -27.03 -29.46 -28.67
N GLY A 215 -28.03 -28.78 -29.23
CA GLY A 215 -28.86 -29.30 -30.32
C GLY A 215 -28.11 -29.52 -31.63
N GLN A 216 -26.96 -28.87 -31.81
CA GLN A 216 -26.12 -29.00 -33.02
C GLN A 216 -24.82 -29.78 -32.77
N THR A 217 -24.69 -30.45 -31.63
CA THR A 217 -23.45 -31.13 -31.19
C THR A 217 -22.79 -31.98 -32.27
N GLU A 218 -23.55 -32.80 -32.98
CA GLU A 218 -23.01 -33.69 -34.02
C GLU A 218 -22.44 -32.92 -35.22
N LEU A 219 -23.19 -31.95 -35.75
CA LEU A 219 -22.72 -31.09 -36.84
C LEU A 219 -21.47 -30.31 -36.42
N LEU A 220 -21.49 -29.69 -35.24
CA LEU A 220 -20.37 -28.88 -34.76
C LEU A 220 -19.14 -29.74 -34.49
N SER A 221 -19.31 -30.98 -34.00
CA SER A 221 -18.20 -31.93 -33.79
C SER A 221 -17.55 -32.37 -35.11
N GLU A 222 -18.37 -32.60 -36.14
CA GLU A 222 -17.89 -32.92 -37.47
C GLU A 222 -17.14 -31.74 -38.08
N ILE A 223 -17.69 -30.53 -38.01
CA ILE A 223 -17.03 -29.30 -38.49
C ILE A 223 -15.70 -29.07 -37.75
N GLN A 224 -15.67 -29.23 -36.43
CA GLN A 224 -14.45 -29.08 -35.62
C GLN A 224 -13.37 -30.07 -36.07
N THR A 225 -13.75 -31.33 -36.31
CA THR A 225 -12.84 -32.35 -36.85
C THR A 225 -12.33 -31.96 -38.23
N LEU A 226 -13.22 -31.49 -39.12
CA LEU A 226 -12.86 -31.08 -40.48
C LEU A 226 -11.93 -29.88 -40.53
N ARG A 227 -12.04 -28.92 -39.60
CA ARG A 227 -11.12 -27.76 -39.52
C ARG A 227 -9.67 -28.15 -39.30
N SER A 228 -9.41 -29.33 -38.72
CA SER A 228 -8.05 -29.84 -38.56
C SER A 228 -7.41 -30.34 -39.86
N SER A 229 -8.24 -30.74 -40.83
CA SER A 229 -7.81 -31.44 -42.05
C SER A 229 -8.05 -30.64 -43.33
N PHE A 230 -8.98 -29.69 -43.29
CA PHE A 230 -9.42 -28.90 -44.44
C PHE A 230 -9.48 -27.41 -44.11
N ALA A 231 -9.13 -26.57 -45.07
CA ALA A 231 -9.30 -25.13 -44.97
C ALA A 231 -10.77 -24.75 -45.18
N ILE A 232 -11.55 -24.80 -44.09
CA ILE A 232 -13.00 -24.54 -44.11
C ILE A 232 -13.40 -23.35 -43.25
N ASP A 233 -14.43 -22.64 -43.69
CA ASP A 233 -15.11 -21.56 -42.97
C ASP A 233 -16.60 -21.89 -42.86
N TRP A 234 -17.13 -21.93 -41.64
CA TRP A 234 -18.54 -22.27 -41.38
C TRP A 234 -19.32 -21.00 -41.02
N ARG A 235 -20.45 -20.79 -41.70
CA ARG A 235 -21.33 -19.62 -41.55
C ARG A 235 -22.68 -20.08 -41.03
N PRO A 236 -22.95 -19.93 -39.72
CA PRO A 236 -24.07 -20.59 -39.07
C PRO A 236 -25.40 -19.94 -39.47
N ALA A 237 -25.43 -18.61 -39.58
CA ALA A 237 -26.60 -17.83 -40.01
C ALA A 237 -27.06 -18.15 -41.45
N GLN A 238 -26.14 -18.65 -42.30
CA GLN A 238 -26.42 -19.04 -43.69
C GLN A 238 -26.48 -20.56 -43.87
N ARG A 239 -26.21 -21.33 -42.80
CA ARG A 239 -25.97 -22.79 -42.84
C ARG A 239 -25.03 -23.22 -43.98
N LEU A 240 -23.97 -22.44 -44.19
CA LEU A 240 -23.09 -22.56 -45.34
C LEU A 240 -21.66 -22.87 -44.89
N LEU A 241 -21.10 -23.95 -45.41
CA LEU A 241 -19.69 -24.31 -45.28
C LEU A 241 -18.92 -23.93 -46.54
N VAL A 242 -17.91 -23.10 -46.39
CA VAL A 242 -17.01 -22.68 -47.47
C VAL A 242 -15.73 -23.48 -47.34
N TYR A 243 -15.39 -24.28 -48.35
CA TYR A 243 -14.17 -25.07 -48.39
C TYR A 243 -13.21 -24.51 -49.43
N LEU A 244 -12.01 -24.14 -48.99
CA LEU A 244 -10.91 -23.71 -49.85
C LEU A 244 -10.04 -24.92 -50.20
N LYS A 245 -10.24 -25.49 -51.39
CA LYS A 245 -9.43 -26.62 -51.87
C LYS A 245 -8.03 -26.19 -52.27
N SER A 246 -7.92 -25.06 -52.93
CA SER A 246 -6.65 -24.44 -53.35
C SER A 246 -6.82 -22.93 -53.42
N ALA A 247 -5.73 -22.18 -53.61
CA ALA A 247 -5.77 -20.71 -53.69
C ALA A 247 -6.75 -20.17 -54.75
N VAL A 248 -7.12 -20.99 -55.73
CA VAL A 248 -8.00 -20.61 -56.84
C VAL A 248 -9.35 -21.34 -56.82
N ILE A 249 -9.57 -22.32 -55.93
CA ILE A 249 -10.77 -23.18 -55.95
C ILE A 249 -11.50 -23.15 -54.61
N VAL A 250 -12.74 -22.66 -54.66
CA VAL A 250 -13.63 -22.50 -53.51
C VAL A 250 -14.94 -23.26 -53.74
N CYS A 251 -15.28 -24.13 -52.80
CA CYS A 251 -16.53 -24.87 -52.78
C CYS A 251 -17.48 -24.29 -51.74
N HIS A 252 -18.75 -24.14 -52.11
CA HIS A 252 -19.83 -23.68 -51.22
C HIS A 252 -20.78 -24.84 -50.99
N VAL A 253 -20.91 -25.26 -49.74
CA VAL A 253 -21.68 -26.43 -49.33
C VAL A 253 -22.77 -25.99 -48.36
N GLU A 254 -24.03 -26.23 -48.71
CA GLU A 254 -25.19 -26.01 -47.85
C GLU A 254 -25.44 -27.23 -46.96
N VAL A 255 -25.80 -26.96 -45.71
CA VAL A 255 -26.18 -27.97 -44.73
C VAL A 255 -27.62 -27.73 -44.32
N GLU A 256 -28.53 -28.61 -44.70
CA GLU A 256 -29.95 -28.46 -44.39
C GLU A 256 -30.24 -28.57 -42.89
N GLU A 257 -31.40 -28.05 -42.49
CA GLU A 257 -31.89 -28.15 -41.12
C GLU A 257 -32.12 -29.61 -40.70
N GLY A 258 -31.73 -29.93 -39.47
CA GLY A 258 -31.83 -31.29 -38.92
C GLY A 258 -30.73 -32.25 -39.36
N TYR A 259 -29.73 -31.84 -40.16
CA TYR A 259 -28.52 -32.63 -40.38
C TYR A 259 -27.81 -32.92 -39.04
N PRO A 260 -27.31 -34.16 -38.79
CA PRO A 260 -27.21 -35.29 -39.74
C PRO A 260 -28.42 -36.23 -39.77
N HIS A 261 -29.45 -36.01 -38.96
CA HIS A 261 -30.56 -36.95 -38.77
C HIS A 261 -31.63 -36.87 -39.86
N SER A 262 -32.04 -35.66 -40.23
CA SER A 262 -33.11 -35.42 -41.22
C SER A 262 -32.71 -34.49 -42.36
N GLY A 263 -31.67 -33.69 -42.18
CA GLY A 263 -31.14 -32.78 -43.21
C GLY A 263 -30.04 -33.43 -44.03
N GLN A 264 -29.88 -32.98 -45.28
CA GLN A 264 -28.81 -33.41 -46.19
C GLN A 264 -27.76 -32.30 -46.42
N VAL A 265 -26.64 -32.69 -47.02
CA VAL A 265 -25.55 -31.80 -47.39
C VAL A 265 -25.54 -31.67 -48.90
N HIS A 266 -25.52 -30.43 -49.40
CA HIS A 266 -25.60 -30.13 -50.82
C HIS A 266 -24.44 -29.23 -51.25
N LEU A 267 -23.77 -29.58 -52.36
CA LEU A 267 -22.81 -28.67 -52.98
C LEU A 267 -23.58 -27.63 -53.80
N LEU A 268 -23.58 -26.38 -53.35
CA LEU A 268 -24.26 -25.28 -54.04
C LEU A 268 -23.47 -24.80 -55.26
N SER A 269 -22.17 -24.60 -55.10
CA SER A 269 -21.33 -24.13 -56.21
C SER A 269 -19.86 -24.42 -55.98
N VAL A 270 -19.13 -24.62 -57.08
CA VAL A 270 -17.67 -24.62 -57.10
C VAL A 270 -17.21 -23.46 -57.97
N ARG A 271 -16.27 -22.68 -57.47
CA ARG A 271 -15.68 -21.54 -58.20
C ARG A 271 -14.19 -21.77 -58.39
N ARG A 272 -13.71 -21.62 -59.63
CA ARG A 272 -12.29 -21.57 -60.00
C ARG A 272 -11.96 -20.16 -60.49
N ASP A 273 -11.01 -19.48 -59.85
CA ASP A 273 -10.67 -18.07 -60.12
C ASP A 273 -11.90 -17.15 -60.11
N GLY A 274 -12.82 -17.42 -59.19
CA GLY A 274 -14.09 -16.68 -59.05
C GLY A 274 -15.18 -17.02 -60.08
N LYS A 275 -14.89 -17.88 -61.08
CA LYS A 275 -15.87 -18.32 -62.10
C LYS A 275 -16.50 -19.65 -61.73
N PRO A 276 -17.81 -19.87 -61.99
CA PRO A 276 -18.47 -21.13 -61.71
C PRO A 276 -17.90 -22.27 -62.55
N VAL A 277 -17.67 -23.43 -61.93
CA VAL A 277 -17.27 -24.68 -62.58
C VAL A 277 -18.50 -25.57 -62.69
N ASP A 278 -18.64 -26.29 -63.81
CA ASP A 278 -19.71 -27.26 -63.96
C ASP A 278 -19.51 -28.43 -62.99
N THR A 279 -20.50 -28.64 -62.12
CA THR A 279 -20.49 -29.65 -61.05
C THR A 279 -21.31 -30.89 -61.38
N SER A 280 -21.91 -30.95 -62.57
CA SER A 280 -22.79 -32.06 -63.00
C SER A 280 -22.11 -33.44 -62.95
N GLY A 281 -20.78 -33.49 -63.12
CA GLY A 281 -19.98 -34.73 -63.01
C GLY A 281 -19.44 -35.08 -61.62
N LEU A 282 -19.63 -34.22 -60.61
CA LEU A 282 -19.08 -34.43 -59.25
C LEU A 282 -20.01 -35.22 -58.32
N MET A 283 -21.31 -35.29 -58.63
CA MET A 283 -22.35 -35.82 -57.74
C MET A 283 -22.95 -37.12 -58.29
N ALA A 284 -22.16 -38.19 -58.38
CA ALA A 284 -22.67 -39.51 -58.75
C ALA A 284 -23.42 -40.22 -57.60
N HIS A 285 -23.10 -39.88 -56.35
CA HIS A 285 -23.74 -40.41 -55.14
C HIS A 285 -24.01 -39.28 -54.16
N LYS A 286 -25.18 -39.31 -53.50
CA LYS A 286 -25.49 -38.35 -52.44
C LYS A 286 -24.56 -38.61 -51.24
N PRO A 287 -23.70 -37.65 -50.85
CA PRO A 287 -22.85 -37.82 -49.68
C PRO A 287 -23.72 -37.96 -48.43
N LEU A 288 -23.40 -38.93 -47.57
CA LEU A 288 -24.11 -39.18 -46.32
C LEU A 288 -23.66 -38.22 -45.21
N SER A 289 -22.48 -37.61 -45.34
CA SER A 289 -21.93 -36.67 -44.37
C SER A 289 -21.05 -35.58 -44.99
N LEU A 290 -20.86 -34.47 -44.27
CA LEU A 290 -19.93 -33.38 -44.64
C LEU A 290 -18.52 -33.92 -44.88
N THR A 291 -18.07 -34.84 -44.03
CA THR A 291 -16.75 -35.47 -44.15
C THR A 291 -16.62 -36.24 -45.46
N SER A 292 -17.62 -37.08 -45.78
CA SER A 292 -17.61 -37.84 -47.03
C SER A 292 -17.57 -36.93 -48.26
N LEU A 293 -18.36 -35.85 -48.25
CA LEU A 293 -18.39 -34.87 -49.33
C LEU A 293 -17.04 -34.17 -49.50
N LEU A 294 -16.43 -33.66 -48.42
CA LEU A 294 -15.15 -32.97 -48.51
C LEU A 294 -14.01 -33.89 -48.95
N VAL A 295 -14.00 -35.15 -48.52
CA VAL A 295 -13.05 -36.15 -49.02
C VAL A 295 -13.24 -36.37 -50.53
N THR A 296 -14.48 -36.52 -51.01
CA THR A 296 -14.74 -36.64 -52.45
C THR A 296 -14.31 -35.40 -53.24
N LEU A 297 -14.60 -34.20 -52.73
CA LEU A 297 -14.19 -32.94 -53.37
C LEU A 297 -12.67 -32.78 -53.39
N CYS A 298 -11.99 -33.20 -52.33
CA CYS A 298 -10.53 -33.18 -52.25
C CYS A 298 -9.89 -34.15 -53.24
N SER A 299 -10.40 -35.39 -53.33
CA SER A 299 -9.87 -36.44 -54.21
C SER A 299 -10.29 -36.31 -55.68
N SER A 300 -11.30 -35.49 -56.00
CA SER A 300 -11.76 -35.31 -57.37
C SER A 300 -10.73 -34.53 -58.19
N PRO A 301 -10.31 -35.03 -59.37
CA PRO A 301 -9.41 -34.32 -60.28
C PRO A 301 -10.12 -33.26 -61.14
N LEU A 302 -11.46 -33.25 -61.16
CA LEU A 302 -12.27 -32.32 -61.97
C LEU A 302 -12.22 -30.88 -61.42
N ILE A 303 -11.95 -30.75 -60.13
CA ILE A 303 -11.83 -29.50 -59.36
C ILE A 303 -10.56 -29.51 -58.55
#